data_AF-A0A8T3ZJ01-F1
#
_entry.id   AF-A0A8T3ZJ01-F1
#
_cell.length_a   1.000
_cell.length_b   1.000
_cell.length_c   1.000
_cell.angle_alpha   90.00
_cell.angle_beta   90.00
_cell.angle_gamma   90.00
#
_symmetry.space_group_name_H-M   'P 1'
#
loop_
_entity.id
_entity.type
_entity.pdbx_description
1 polymer ?
#
loop_
_entity_poly.entity_id
_entity_poly.type
_entity_poly.pdbx_seq_one_letter_code
_entity_poly.pdbx_strand_id
1 'polypeptide(L)' 'MKEHPTEWKKIHTEFINSQFLSHEQFLDRLLQQPNGKKKILELYQIKNVKGFPRFG' A
#
# COMPACT_ATOMS: atom_id res chain seq x y z
N MET A 1 5.51 -24.87 -22.39
CA MET A 1 4.85 -23.67 -22.94
C MET A 1 3.95 -23.12 -21.84
N LYS A 2 3.85 -21.79 -21.65
CA LYS A 2 2.93 -21.23 -20.65
C LYS A 2 1.50 -21.43 -21.16
N GLU A 3 0.87 -22.51 -20.73
CA GLU A 3 -0.54 -22.79 -20.98
C GLU A 3 -1.36 -21.70 -20.27
N HIS A 4 -2.18 -20.94 -21.01
CA HIS A 4 -3.10 -19.89 -20.50
C HIS A 4 -2.49 -18.54 -20.02
N PRO A 5 -1.71 -17.81 -20.85
CA PRO A 5 -1.06 -16.56 -20.46
C PRO A 5 -2.00 -15.44 -19.96
N THR A 6 -3.25 -15.42 -20.41
CA THR A 6 -4.28 -14.45 -20.00
C THR A 6 -4.86 -14.73 -18.62
N GLU A 7 -5.06 -15.99 -18.24
CA GLU A 7 -5.57 -16.37 -16.92
C GLU A 7 -4.54 -16.10 -15.83
N TRP A 8 -3.28 -16.47 -16.09
CA TRP A 8 -2.14 -16.12 -15.24
C TRP A 8 -1.99 -14.61 -15.06
N LYS A 9 -2.22 -13.83 -16.13
CA LYS A 9 -2.20 -12.36 -16.05
C LYS A 9 -3.28 -11.83 -15.12
N LYS A 10 -4.49 -12.38 -15.16
CA LYS A 10 -5.59 -11.97 -14.28
C LYS A 10 -5.27 -12.23 -12.81
N ILE A 11 -4.92 -13.47 -12.47
CA ILE A 11 -4.59 -13.87 -11.08
C ILE A 11 -3.42 -13.06 -10.54
N HIS A 12 -2.37 -12.88 -11.34
CA HIS A 12 -1.21 -12.07 -10.95
C HIS A 12 -1.60 -10.60 -10.71
N THR A 13 -2.46 -10.04 -11.55
CA THR A 13 -2.95 -8.66 -11.39
C THR A 13 -3.79 -8.53 -10.12
N GLU A 14 -4.71 -9.47 -9.87
CA GLU A 14 -5.53 -9.50 -8.65
C GLU A 14 -4.67 -9.63 -7.40
N PHE A 15 -3.66 -10.50 -7.43
CA PHE A 15 -2.71 -10.66 -6.32
C PHE A 15 -1.97 -9.35 -6.03
N ILE A 16 -1.38 -8.71 -7.04
CA ILE A 16 -0.68 -7.43 -6.86
C ILE A 16 -1.62 -6.36 -6.31
N ASN A 17 -2.82 -6.23 -6.88
CA ASN A 17 -3.83 -5.28 -6.42
C ASN A 17 -4.24 -5.54 -4.96
N SER A 18 -4.34 -6.81 -4.54
CA SER A 18 -4.65 -7.17 -3.16
C SER A 18 -3.60 -6.69 -2.17
N GLN A 19 -2.31 -6.73 -2.57
CA GLN A 19 -1.22 -6.25 -1.73
C GLN A 19 -1.28 -4.74 -1.57
N PHE A 20 -1.52 -4.00 -2.65
CA PHE A 20 -1.71 -2.55 -2.58
C PHE A 20 -2.94 -2.18 -1.73
N LEU A 21 -4.07 -2.87 -1.92
CA LEU A 21 -5.26 -2.61 -1.12
C LEU A 21 -5.03 -2.88 0.39
N SER A 22 -4.36 -3.99 0.71
CA SER A 22 -4.03 -4.33 2.10
C SER A 22 -3.12 -3.27 2.73
N HIS A 23 -2.16 -2.77 1.95
CA HIS A 23 -1.28 -1.69 2.35
C HIS A 23 -2.03 -0.40 2.64
N GLU A 24 -2.92 0.04 1.74
CA GLU A 24 -3.74 1.24 1.93
C GLU A 24 -4.62 1.14 3.18
N GLN A 25 -5.24 -0.02 3.39
CA GLN A 25 -6.05 -0.28 4.58
C GLN A 25 -5.23 -0.25 5.87
N PHE A 26 -3.99 -0.77 5.83
CA PHE A 26 -3.08 -0.71 6.97
C PHE A 26 -2.75 0.74 7.33
N LEU A 27 -2.43 1.57 6.33
CA LEU A 27 -2.15 2.99 6.53
C LEU A 27 -3.37 3.74 7.09
N ASP A 28 -4.57 3.44 6.59
CA ASP A 28 -5.80 4.02 7.13
C ASP A 28 -6.00 3.67 8.60
N ARG A 29 -5.86 2.40 8.96
CA ARG A 29 -5.91 1.96 10.37
C ARG A 29 -4.86 2.65 11.22
N LEU A 30 -3.65 2.84 10.67
CA LEU A 30 -2.57 3.50 11.37
C LEU A 30 -2.91 4.97 11.63
N LEU A 31 -3.45 5.69 10.65
CA LEU A 31 -3.84 7.09 10.76
C LEU A 31 -4.93 7.37 11.78
N GLN A 32 -5.84 6.41 12.02
CA GLN A 32 -6.87 6.52 13.06
C GLN A 32 -6.29 6.43 14.48
N GLN A 33 -5.05 5.98 14.64
CA GLN A 33 -4.41 5.92 15.96
C GLN A 33 -3.92 7.31 16.41
N PRO A 34 -3.93 7.61 17.73
CA PRO A 34 -3.46 8.89 18.26
C PRO A 34 -2.04 9.30 17.82
N ASN A 35 -1.16 8.33 17.57
CA ASN A 35 0.22 8.54 17.10
C ASN A 35 0.46 8.05 15.66
N GLY A 36 -0.60 7.79 14.90
CA GLY A 36 -0.55 7.21 13.56
C GLY A 36 0.35 7.96 12.58
N LYS A 37 0.18 9.28 12.52
CA LYS A 37 0.97 10.15 11.65
C LYS A 37 2.47 10.04 11.96
N LYS A 38 2.87 10.04 13.23
CA LYS A 38 4.27 9.92 13.65
C LYS A 38 4.86 8.57 13.21
N LYS A 39 4.12 7.48 13.40
CA LYS A 39 4.55 6.13 12.96
C LYS A 39 4.76 6.05 11.46
N ILE A 40 3.91 6.70 10.65
CA ILE A 40 4.08 6.75 9.20
C ILE A 40 5.36 7.52 8.82
N LEU A 41 5.63 8.65 9.46
CA LEU A 41 6.86 9.40 9.22
C LEU A 41 8.11 8.56 9.50
N GLU A 42 8.10 7.80 10.61
CA GLU A 42 9.18 6.89 10.99
C GLU A 42 9.32 5.71 10.02
N LEU A 43 8.21 5.04 9.67
CA LEU A 43 8.20 3.88 8.76
C LEU A 43 8.75 4.21 7.37
N TYR A 44 8.42 5.38 6.83
CA TYR A 44 8.88 5.81 5.50
C TYR A 44 10.14 6.68 5.53
N GLN A 45 10.70 6.93 6.71
CA GLN A 45 11.87 7.79 6.91
C GLN A 45 11.70 9.19 6.28
N ILE A 46 10.47 9.72 6.30
CA ILE A 46 10.14 11.02 5.73
C ILE A 46 10.03 12.09 6.82
N LYS A 47 10.52 13.30 6.54
CA LYS A 47 10.53 14.40 7.50
C LYS A 47 9.13 14.97 7.79
N ASN A 48 8.20 14.85 6.84
CA ASN A 48 6.83 15.32 6.95
C ASN A 48 5.90 14.53 6.01
N VAL A 49 4.59 14.64 6.26
CA VAL A 49 3.57 13.87 5.53
C VAL A 49 3.43 14.30 4.06
N LYS A 50 3.94 15.48 3.66
CA LYS A 50 3.91 15.92 2.25
C LYS A 50 4.83 15.10 1.35
N GLY A 51 5.83 14.43 1.93
CA GLY A 51 6.67 13.46 1.21
C GLY A 51 5.98 12.11 1.00
N PHE A 52 4.78 11.92 1.56
CA PHE A 52 4.00 10.72 1.37
C PHE A 52 2.99 10.93 0.22
N PRO A 53 3.01 10.12 -0.85
CA PRO A 53 2.22 10.34 -2.06
C PRO A 53 0.70 10.47 -1.84
N ARG A 54 0.18 9.92 -0.74
CA ARG A 54 -1.25 9.96 -0.39
C ARG A 54 -1.72 11.31 0.20
N PHE A 55 -0.79 12.16 0.66
CA PHE A 55 -1.11 13.49 1.23
C PHE A 55 -0.66 14.65 0.34
N GLY A 56 -0.19 14.36 -0.87
CA GLY A 56 0.20 15.33 -1.90
C GLY A 56 -0.97 15.78 -2.75
#